data_AF-A0A067DDH3-F1
#
_entry.id   AF-A0A067DDH3-F1
#
_cell.length_a   1.000
_cell.length_b   1.000
_cell.length_c   1.000
_cell.angle_alpha   90.00
_cell.angle_beta   90.00
_cell.angle_gamma   90.00
#
_symmetry.space_group_name_H-M   'P 1'
#
loop_
_entity.id
_entity.type
_entity.pdbx_description
1 polymer ?
#
loop_
_entity_poly.entity_id
_entity_poly.type
_entity_poly.pdbx_seq_one_letter_code
_entity_poly.pdbx_strand_id
1 'polypeptide(L)'
;MNLCASIGGIFNNLSLPFNKVKANSATYMAADLVSVGDSWLSFAIKERLIEPTAGAEDQDWFKCLSHKWKSFYLFVYLLLFALTKSQVYLRRNDAGEIDPRCEIWAAPYRWGTMVIAYQKSKFRKHNLALIEFDGKRYRILI
;
A
#
# COMPACT_ATOMS: atom_id res chain seq x y z
N MET A 1 -8.99 -14.69 21.75
CA MET A 1 -8.42 -13.55 21.00
C MET A 1 -8.93 -13.65 19.58
N ASN A 2 -9.82 -12.75 19.15
CA ASN A 2 -10.29 -12.76 17.77
C ASN A 2 -9.11 -12.34 16.89
N LEU A 3 -8.47 -13.33 16.26
CA LEU A 3 -7.47 -13.07 15.25
C LEU A 3 -8.16 -12.24 14.19
N CYS A 4 -7.62 -11.05 13.98
CA CYS A 4 -8.14 -10.17 12.98
C CYS A 4 -7.70 -10.67 11.60
N ALA A 5 -8.45 -11.64 11.07
CA ALA A 5 -8.03 -12.45 9.92
C ALA A 5 -7.96 -11.67 8.61
N SER A 6 -8.42 -10.41 8.57
CA SER A 6 -8.38 -9.56 7.39
C SER A 6 -7.92 -8.13 7.72
N ILE A 7 -7.31 -7.48 6.73
CA ILE A 7 -6.89 -6.07 6.80
C ILE A 7 -8.06 -5.15 7.20
N GLY A 8 -9.26 -5.40 6.66
CA GLY A 8 -10.46 -4.63 6.97
C GLY A 8 -10.91 -4.82 8.42
N GLY A 9 -10.76 -6.02 8.97
CA GLY A 9 -10.98 -6.22 10.41
C GLY A 9 -10.00 -5.40 11.25
N ILE A 10 -8.71 -5.34 10.83
CA ILE A 10 -7.66 -4.71 11.64
C ILE A 10 -7.94 -3.21 11.65
N PHE A 11 -8.23 -2.66 10.48
CA PHE A 11 -8.67 -1.29 10.31
C PHE A 11 -9.86 -0.98 11.23
N ASN A 12 -10.95 -1.76 11.13
CA ASN A 12 -12.14 -1.54 11.94
C ASN A 12 -11.85 -1.56 13.44
N ASN A 13 -11.00 -2.49 13.90
CA ASN A 13 -10.63 -2.59 15.31
C ASN A 13 -9.84 -1.36 15.79
N LEU A 14 -8.87 -0.91 14.98
CA LEU A 14 -8.08 0.29 15.26
C LEU A 14 -8.90 1.59 15.18
N SER A 15 -10.00 1.59 14.43
CA SER A 15 -10.92 2.74 14.32
C SER A 15 -11.95 2.82 15.46
N LEU A 16 -12.15 1.76 16.26
CA LEU A 16 -13.11 1.78 17.38
C LEU A 16 -12.86 2.89 18.42
N PRO A 17 -11.61 3.21 18.82
CA PRO A 17 -11.34 4.29 19.77
C PRO A 17 -11.71 5.67 19.21
N PHE A 18 -11.56 5.89 17.90
CA PHE A 18 -11.93 7.15 17.24
C PHE A 18 -13.44 7.43 17.35
N ASN A 19 -14.27 6.40 17.29
CA ASN A 19 -15.73 6.56 17.38
C ASN A 19 -16.26 6.68 18.82
N LYS A 20 -15.47 6.28 19.83
CA LYS A 20 -15.87 6.33 21.26
C LYS A 20 -15.39 7.57 22.00
N VAL A 21 -14.29 8.17 21.56
CA VAL A 21 -13.72 9.35 22.21
C VAL A 21 -14.19 10.58 21.45
N LYS A 22 -15.03 11.41 22.09
CA LYS A 22 -15.30 12.78 21.65
C LYS A 22 -13.99 13.55 21.86
N ALA A 23 -13.11 13.49 20.86
CA ALA A 23 -11.74 13.98 20.99
C ALA A 23 -11.77 15.51 21.19
N ASN A 24 -11.22 15.95 22.32
CA ASN A 24 -10.82 17.34 22.50
C ASN A 24 -9.74 17.62 21.44
N SER A 25 -9.99 18.61 20.59
CA SER A 25 -9.47 18.85 19.24
C SER A 25 -7.94 19.02 19.05
N ALA A 26 -7.07 18.41 19.86
CA ALA A 26 -5.68 18.85 19.94
C ALA A 26 -4.56 17.84 19.59
N THR A 27 -4.77 16.52 19.44
CA THR A 27 -3.58 15.64 19.66
C THR A 27 -3.17 14.53 18.69
N TYR A 28 -3.86 14.17 17.60
CA TYR A 28 -3.28 13.19 16.64
C TYR A 28 -3.66 13.37 15.15
N MET A 29 -4.62 14.24 14.83
CA MET A 29 -5.12 14.46 13.45
C MET A 29 -4.58 15.76 12.81
N ALA A 30 -3.58 16.40 13.42
CA ALA A 30 -3.05 17.69 12.99
C ALA A 30 -1.84 17.60 12.03
N ALA A 31 -1.56 16.40 11.49
CA ALA A 31 -0.45 16.23 10.57
C ALA A 31 -0.85 16.69 9.17
N ASP A 32 -0.10 17.63 8.59
CA ASP A 32 -0.31 18.09 7.22
C ASP A 32 0.07 17.01 6.18
N LEU A 33 0.93 16.04 6.57
CA LEU A 33 1.37 14.94 5.72
C LEU A 33 1.61 13.67 6.54
N VAL A 34 1.18 12.53 5.99
CA VAL A 34 1.38 11.21 6.58
C VAL A 34 1.89 10.21 5.54
N SER A 35 2.69 9.24 5.98
CA SER A 35 3.02 8.08 5.16
C SER A 35 2.11 6.91 5.52
N VAL A 36 1.44 6.33 4.53
CA VAL A 36 0.54 5.19 4.69
C VAL A 36 0.94 4.06 3.76
N GLY A 37 0.78 2.81 4.19
CA GLY A 37 0.99 1.65 3.32
C GLY A 37 -0.13 1.54 2.28
N ASP A 38 0.17 1.10 1.06
CA ASP A 38 -0.82 1.01 -0.03
C ASP A 38 -2.06 0.17 0.35
N SER A 39 -1.89 -0.91 1.13
CA SER A 39 -3.01 -1.74 1.62
C SER A 39 -4.00 -0.99 2.52
N TRP A 40 -3.60 0.15 3.08
CA TRP A 40 -4.43 0.99 3.94
C TRP A 40 -5.00 2.21 3.19
N LEU A 41 -4.46 2.54 2.01
CA LEU A 41 -4.80 3.75 1.27
C LEU A 41 -6.30 3.80 0.92
N SER A 42 -6.89 2.69 0.45
CA SER A 42 -8.33 2.62 0.15
C SER A 42 -9.21 2.94 1.36
N PHE A 43 -8.82 2.47 2.55
CA PHE A 43 -9.56 2.73 3.78
C PHE A 43 -9.43 4.20 4.21
N ALA A 44 -8.23 4.77 4.08
CA ALA A 44 -8.00 6.19 4.39
C ALA A 44 -8.84 7.11 3.49
N ILE A 45 -8.96 6.79 2.20
CA ILE A 45 -9.81 7.52 1.25
C ILE A 45 -11.29 7.37 1.64
N LYS A 46 -11.75 6.13 1.82
CA LYS A 46 -13.16 5.82 2.11
C LYS A 46 -13.68 6.48 3.39
N GLU A 47 -12.85 6.51 4.44
CA GLU A 47 -13.18 7.16 5.71
C GLU A 47 -12.85 8.66 5.73
N ARG A 48 -12.44 9.23 4.58
CA ARG A 48 -12.10 10.66 4.42
C ARG A 48 -11.05 11.16 5.40
N LEU A 49 -10.04 10.33 5.65
CA LEU A 49 -8.89 10.66 6.52
C LEU A 49 -7.81 11.46 5.77
N ILE A 50 -7.83 11.45 4.45
CA ILE A 50 -6.94 12.18 3.55
C ILE A 50 -7.75 12.82 2.43
N GLU A 51 -7.12 13.74 1.70
CA GLU A 51 -7.73 14.46 0.57
C GLU A 51 -6.93 14.19 -0.72
N PRO A 52 -7.54 14.30 -1.90
CA PRO A 52 -6.83 14.19 -3.16
C PRO A 52 -5.79 15.30 -3.31
N THR A 53 -4.67 14.99 -3.92
CA THR A 53 -3.59 15.93 -4.18
C THR A 53 -3.92 16.78 -5.41
N ALA A 54 -4.47 17.99 -5.18
CA ALA A 54 -4.78 18.93 -6.25
C ALA A 54 -3.53 19.30 -7.07
N GLY A 55 -3.66 19.26 -8.39
CA GLY A 55 -2.56 19.60 -9.30
C GLY A 55 -1.35 18.68 -9.18
N ALA A 56 -1.52 17.44 -8.71
CA ALA A 56 -0.44 16.47 -8.55
C ALA A 56 0.41 16.30 -9.82
N GLU A 57 -0.21 16.37 -11.00
CA GLU A 57 0.49 16.19 -12.29
C GLU A 57 1.48 17.31 -12.62
N ASP A 58 1.24 18.50 -12.07
CA ASP A 58 2.10 19.67 -12.26
C ASP A 58 3.29 19.66 -11.30
N GLN A 59 3.27 18.81 -10.27
CA GLN A 59 4.32 18.73 -9.26
C GLN A 59 5.58 18.04 -9.80
N ASP A 60 6.74 18.52 -9.36
CA ASP A 60 8.04 17.99 -9.80
C ASP A 60 8.21 16.51 -9.46
N TRP A 61 7.75 16.05 -8.30
CA TRP A 61 7.84 14.64 -7.91
C TRP A 61 7.08 13.75 -8.89
N PHE A 62 5.91 14.21 -9.37
CA PHE A 62 5.13 13.48 -10.35
C PHE A 62 5.86 13.53 -11.68
N LYS A 63 6.35 14.68 -12.13
CA LYS A 63 7.16 14.83 -13.35
C LYS A 63 8.48 14.06 -13.33
N CYS A 64 9.06 13.77 -12.18
CA CYS A 64 10.27 12.95 -12.04
C CYS A 64 9.97 11.45 -11.91
N LEU A 65 8.73 11.05 -11.69
CA LEU A 65 8.35 9.64 -11.55
C LEU A 65 8.67 8.87 -12.85
N SER A 66 9.20 7.65 -12.75
CA SER A 66 9.53 6.89 -13.96
C SER A 66 8.27 6.53 -14.74
N HIS A 67 8.40 6.35 -16.07
CA HIS A 67 7.25 6.09 -16.95
C HIS A 67 6.43 4.88 -16.50
N LYS A 68 7.06 3.88 -15.85
CA LYS A 68 6.39 2.70 -15.25
C LYS A 68 5.31 3.09 -14.24
N TRP A 69 5.51 4.17 -13.49
CA TRP A 69 4.53 4.68 -12.53
C TRP A 69 3.50 5.63 -13.13
N LYS A 70 3.78 6.21 -14.32
CA LYS A 70 2.98 7.29 -14.91
C LYS A 70 2.00 6.89 -15.99
N SER A 71 2.31 5.93 -16.87
CA SER A 71 1.57 5.90 -18.14
C SER A 71 0.08 5.62 -18.00
N PHE A 72 -0.62 6.70 -18.25
CA PHE A 72 -1.89 6.79 -18.91
C PHE A 72 -1.82 6.02 -20.25
N TYR A 73 -2.48 4.86 -20.35
CA TYR A 73 -2.58 4.14 -21.62
C TYR A 73 -3.52 4.88 -22.58
N LEU A 74 -2.97 5.69 -23.49
CA LEU A 74 -3.69 6.17 -24.68
C LEU A 74 -3.42 5.33 -25.95
N PHE A 75 -2.72 4.19 -25.89
CA PHE A 75 -2.42 3.43 -27.12
C PHE A 75 -2.32 1.90 -27.00
N VAL A 76 -2.97 1.28 -26.00
CA VAL A 76 -3.05 -0.20 -25.88
C VAL A 76 -4.51 -0.65 -25.70
N TYR A 77 -5.40 -0.08 -26.51
CA TYR A 77 -6.67 -0.71 -26.86
C TYR A 77 -6.45 -1.54 -28.13
N LEU A 78 -5.79 -2.70 -28.05
CA LEU A 78 -6.17 -3.83 -28.93
C LEU A 78 -5.56 -5.18 -28.59
N LEU A 79 -4.38 -5.29 -27.97
CA LEU A 79 -3.76 -6.61 -27.78
C LEU A 79 -2.89 -6.63 -26.52
N LEU A 80 -2.99 -7.69 -25.72
CA LEU A 80 -2.29 -7.97 -24.46
C LEU A 80 -2.88 -7.38 -23.18
N PHE A 81 -3.99 -7.98 -22.75
CA PHE A 81 -4.56 -7.83 -21.41
C PHE A 81 -3.74 -8.53 -20.28
N ALA A 82 -2.45 -8.82 -20.48
CA ALA A 82 -1.71 -9.71 -19.56
C ALA A 82 -0.31 -9.25 -19.08
N LEU A 83 0.32 -8.21 -19.65
CA LEU A 83 1.73 -7.91 -19.35
C LEU A 83 2.03 -6.56 -18.70
N THR A 84 1.03 -5.76 -18.34
CA THR A 84 1.28 -4.36 -17.94
C THR A 84 0.54 -3.96 -16.65
N LYS A 85 0.82 -4.70 -15.57
CA LYS A 85 0.38 -4.41 -14.19
C LYS A 85 1.26 -3.36 -13.46
N SER A 86 1.59 -2.23 -14.08
CA SER A 86 2.04 -1.03 -13.32
C SER A 86 1.11 0.18 -13.47
N GLN A 87 0.03 -0.03 -14.24
CA GLN A 87 -0.81 0.95 -14.91
C GLN A 87 -1.66 1.97 -14.14
N VAL A 88 -2.03 1.69 -12.89
CA VAL A 88 -3.28 2.25 -12.35
C VAL A 88 -3.29 2.37 -10.81
N TYR A 89 -2.15 2.58 -10.15
CA TYR A 89 -2.14 2.57 -8.66
C TYR A 89 -2.33 3.95 -8.01
N LEU A 90 -2.05 5.04 -8.73
CA LEU A 90 -2.03 6.39 -8.13
C LEU A 90 -3.40 7.07 -8.15
N ARG A 91 -4.20 6.81 -9.19
CA ARG A 91 -5.53 7.41 -9.35
C ARG A 91 -6.60 6.53 -8.72
N ARG A 92 -7.43 7.12 -7.85
CA ARG A 92 -8.47 6.41 -7.11
C ARG A 92 -9.76 7.24 -7.04
N ASN A 93 -10.90 6.57 -6.98
CA ASN A 93 -12.18 7.22 -6.72
C ASN A 93 -12.39 7.45 -5.21
N ASP A 94 -13.47 8.13 -4.83
CA ASP A 94 -13.80 8.42 -3.43
C ASP A 94 -14.11 7.16 -2.58
N ALA A 95 -14.32 6.01 -3.21
CA ALA A 95 -14.44 4.72 -2.53
C ALA A 95 -13.06 4.08 -2.27
N GLY A 96 -11.97 4.73 -2.68
CA GLY A 96 -10.61 4.23 -2.57
C GLY A 96 -10.26 3.15 -3.58
N GLU A 97 -11.10 2.94 -4.60
CA GLU A 97 -10.88 1.96 -5.67
C GLU A 97 -10.05 2.59 -6.77
N ILE A 98 -9.30 1.76 -7.48
CA ILE A 98 -8.48 2.17 -8.60
C ILE A 98 -9.39 2.63 -9.76
N ASP A 99 -9.29 3.90 -10.18
CA ASP A 99 -9.97 4.44 -11.37
C ASP A 99 -9.02 5.40 -12.12
N PRO A 100 -8.63 5.09 -13.38
CA PRO A 100 -7.69 5.90 -14.15
C PRO A 100 -8.20 7.30 -14.50
N ARG A 101 -9.50 7.58 -14.34
CA ARG A 101 -10.11 8.87 -14.66
C ARG A 101 -10.22 9.79 -13.44
N CYS A 102 -9.94 9.27 -12.25
CA CYS A 102 -10.09 10.00 -10.99
C CYS A 102 -8.78 10.68 -10.56
N GLU A 103 -8.84 11.35 -9.40
CA GLU A 103 -7.76 12.13 -8.83
C GLU A 103 -6.62 11.27 -8.26
N ILE A 104 -5.45 11.89 -8.09
CA ILE A 104 -4.30 11.28 -7.42
C ILE A 104 -4.40 11.56 -5.91
N TRP A 105 -4.32 10.51 -5.09
CA TRP A 105 -4.51 10.64 -3.64
C TRP A 105 -3.22 10.59 -2.82
N ALA A 106 -2.12 10.11 -3.39
CA ALA A 106 -0.86 9.96 -2.66
C ALA A 106 0.34 9.94 -3.60
N ALA A 107 1.47 10.45 -3.10
CA ALA A 107 2.78 10.30 -3.74
C ALA A 107 3.48 9.02 -3.23
N PRO A 108 3.99 8.14 -4.11
CA PRO A 108 4.73 6.96 -3.69
C PRO A 108 6.09 7.37 -3.11
N TYR A 109 6.33 7.06 -1.83
CA TYR A 109 7.58 7.41 -1.15
C TYR A 109 8.61 6.27 -1.19
N ARG A 110 8.24 5.08 -0.69
CA ARG A 110 9.07 3.87 -0.69
C ARG A 110 8.20 2.64 -0.91
N TRP A 111 8.76 1.63 -1.56
CA TRP A 111 8.14 0.32 -1.77
C TRP A 111 9.21 -0.75 -1.61
N GLY A 112 8.77 -1.97 -1.27
CA GLY A 112 9.70 -3.07 -1.07
C GLY A 112 8.97 -4.37 -0.77
N THR A 113 9.76 -5.41 -0.57
CA THR A 113 9.27 -6.74 -0.24
C THR A 113 9.50 -7.02 1.24
N MET A 114 8.54 -7.64 1.90
CA MET A 114 8.76 -8.22 3.22
C MET A 114 9.63 -9.46 3.07
N VAL A 115 10.83 -9.43 3.64
CA VAL A 115 11.80 -10.53 3.58
C VAL A 115 12.20 -10.98 4.98
N ILE A 116 12.63 -12.23 5.09
CA ILE A 116 13.19 -12.78 6.33
C ILE A 116 14.71 -12.77 6.21
N ALA A 117 15.37 -11.88 6.94
CA ALA A 117 16.83 -11.87 7.07
C ALA A 117 17.25 -12.79 8.23
N TYR A 118 18.24 -13.65 8.00
CA TYR A 118 18.72 -14.58 9.02
C TYR A 118 20.24 -14.80 8.94
N GLN A 119 20.83 -15.19 10.07
CA GLN A 119 22.26 -15.46 10.17
C GLN A 119 22.57 -16.93 9.86
N LYS A 120 23.17 -17.20 8.70
CA LYS A 120 23.48 -18.56 8.23
C LYS A 120 24.33 -19.39 9.21
N SER A 121 25.26 -18.78 9.95
CA SER A 121 26.09 -19.49 10.93
C SER A 121 25.26 -20.02 12.11
N LYS A 122 24.28 -19.27 12.59
CA LYS A 122 23.38 -19.71 13.66
C LYS A 122 22.47 -20.85 13.21
N PHE A 123 21.98 -20.82 11.97
CA PHE A 123 21.14 -21.90 11.45
C PHE A 123 21.93 -23.21 11.36
N ARG A 124 23.16 -23.16 10.82
CA ARG A 124 24.06 -24.33 10.80
C ARG A 124 24.39 -24.85 12.20
N LYS A 125 24.70 -23.96 13.16
CA LYS A 125 25.03 -24.35 14.55
C LYS A 125 23.88 -25.11 15.23
N HIS A 126 22.64 -24.70 14.98
CA HIS A 126 21.46 -25.30 15.63
C HIS A 126 20.78 -26.37 14.76
N ASN A 127 21.46 -26.84 13.71
CA ASN A 127 20.91 -27.79 12.73
C ASN A 127 19.51 -27.40 12.22
N LEU A 128 19.26 -26.09 12.08
CA LEU A 128 17.99 -25.57 11.57
C LEU A 128 18.00 -25.66 10.05
N ALA A 129 16.92 -26.21 9.52
CA ALA A 129 16.61 -26.21 8.11
C ALA A 129 16.86 -24.85 7.45
N LEU A 130 17.51 -24.86 6.29
CA LEU A 130 17.51 -23.69 5.42
C LEU A 130 16.07 -23.48 4.92
N ILE A 131 15.62 -22.23 4.97
CA ILE A 131 14.32 -21.86 4.41
C ILE A 131 14.49 -21.82 2.89
N GLU A 132 13.86 -22.75 2.19
CA GLU A 132 13.86 -22.79 0.73
C GLU A 132 12.51 -22.27 0.20
N PHE A 133 12.57 -21.40 -0.81
CA PHE A 133 11.38 -20.91 -1.50
C PHE A 133 11.20 -21.70 -2.79
N ASP A 134 10.19 -22.56 -2.85
CA ASP A 134 9.92 -23.44 -4.00
C ASP A 134 9.12 -22.75 -5.13
N GLY A 135 9.04 -21.41 -5.11
CA GLY A 135 8.20 -20.63 -6.02
C GLY A 135 6.75 -20.47 -5.56
N LYS A 136 6.29 -21.16 -4.50
CA LYS A 136 4.92 -21.05 -3.97
C LYS A 136 4.87 -20.89 -2.45
N ARG A 137 5.77 -21.51 -1.70
CA ARG A 137 5.83 -21.45 -0.24
C ARG A 137 7.27 -21.47 0.25
N TYR A 138 7.51 -20.80 1.37
CA TYR A 138 8.71 -21.01 2.15
C TYR A 138 8.57 -22.35 2.88
N ARG A 139 9.43 -23.32 2.56
CA ARG A 139 9.56 -24.57 3.29
C ARG A 139 10.74 -24.48 4.25
N ILE A 140 10.45 -24.73 5.52
CA ILE A 140 11.46 -25.10 6.50
C ILE A 140 11.69 -26.59 6.26
N LEU A 141 12.83 -26.97 5.67
CA LEU A 141 13.23 -28.37 5.43
C LEU A 141 13.59 -29.08 6.75
N ILE A 142 12.58 -29.52 7.51
CA ILE A 142 12.77 -30.31 8.75
C ILE A 142 13.31 -31.70 8.43
#